data_AF-A0A7C6S0D5-F1
#
_entry.id   AF-A0A7C6S0D5-F1
#
_cell.length_a   1.000
_cell.length_b   1.000
_cell.length_c   1.000
_cell.angle_alpha   90.00
_cell.angle_beta   90.00
_cell.angle_gamma   90.00
#
_symmetry.space_group_name_H-M   'P 1'
#
loop_
_entity.id
_entity.type
_entity.pdbx_description
1 polymer ?
#
loop_
_entity_poly.entity_id
_entity_poly.type
_entity_poly.pdbx_seq_one_letter_code
_entity_poly.pdbx_strand_id
1 'polypeptide(L)'
;MKTEKILHTFETMFPNAKGELDHNNDFELLVAVVLSAQTTDIAVNKVTPKLFEKYKGPYELAIANQEDVEEILKTIGLYRNKAKNIIKLSNIII
;
A
#
# COMPACT_ATOMS: atom_id res chain seq x y z
N MET A 1 18.12 24.99 -20.53
CA MET A 1 18.65 23.76 -19.91
C MET A 1 17.73 22.63 -20.36
N LYS A 2 18.19 21.73 -21.25
CA LYS A 2 17.36 20.69 -21.86
C LYS A 2 17.06 19.61 -20.81
N THR A 3 15.81 19.15 -20.73
CA THR A 3 15.28 18.13 -19.78
C THR A 3 16.21 16.94 -19.55
N GLU A 4 16.94 16.49 -20.58
CA GLU A 4 17.94 15.41 -20.52
C GLU A 4 19.00 15.63 -19.44
N LYS A 5 19.49 16.87 -19.26
CA LYS A 5 20.50 17.19 -18.24
C LYS A 5 19.94 17.04 -16.82
N ILE A 6 18.65 17.33 -16.64
CA ILE A 6 17.96 17.18 -15.35
C ILE A 6 17.80 15.71 -15.02
N LEU A 7 17.30 14.91 -15.97
CA LEU A 7 17.11 13.46 -15.78
C LEU A 7 18.44 12.75 -15.49
N HIS A 8 19.48 13.05 -16.25
CA HIS A 8 20.82 12.51 -16.02
C HIS A 8 21.38 12.85 -14.63
N THR A 9 21.07 14.06 -14.13
CA THR A 9 21.45 14.46 -12.76
C THR A 9 20.71 13.62 -11.72
N PHE A 10 19.41 13.38 -11.90
CA PHE A 10 18.63 12.52 -11.00
C PHE A 10 19.11 11.07 -11.02
N GLU A 11 19.39 10.50 -12.19
CA GLU A 11 19.95 9.15 -12.32
C GLU A 11 21.31 9.02 -11.62
N THR A 12 22.15 10.05 -11.70
CA THR A 12 23.45 10.08 -11.02
C THR A 12 23.31 10.21 -9.51
N MET A 13 22.39 11.04 -9.03
CA MET A 13 22.16 11.27 -7.59
C MET A 13 21.44 10.08 -6.91
N PHE A 14 20.54 9.42 -7.62
CA PHE A 14 19.69 8.35 -7.09
C PHE A 14 19.72 7.10 -8.02
N PRO A 15 20.89 6.44 -8.20
CA PRO A 15 21.07 5.38 -9.18
C PRO A 15 20.21 4.13 -8.93
N ASN A 16 19.69 3.97 -7.71
CA ASN A 16 18.87 2.83 -7.29
C ASN A 16 17.49 3.27 -6.77
N ALA A 17 16.96 4.40 -7.26
CA ALA A 17 15.62 4.85 -6.88
C ALA A 17 14.57 3.77 -7.18
N LYS A 18 13.75 3.46 -6.17
CA LYS A 18 12.68 2.45 -6.23
C LYS A 18 11.52 2.87 -5.33
N GLY A 19 10.37 2.21 -5.46
CA GLY A 19 9.25 2.41 -4.54
C GLY A 19 9.64 2.03 -3.10
N GLU A 20 9.13 2.78 -2.12
CA GLU A 20 9.45 2.59 -0.69
C GLU A 20 8.41 1.75 0.06
N LEU A 21 7.31 1.35 -0.58
CA LEU A 21 6.29 0.51 0.02
C LEU A 21 6.78 -0.93 0.19
N ASP A 22 6.74 -1.45 1.42
CA ASP A 22 7.16 -2.82 1.73
C ASP A 22 6.10 -3.83 1.28
N HIS A 23 6.49 -4.80 0.46
CA HIS A 23 5.64 -5.87 -0.08
C HIS A 23 6.46 -7.07 -0.54
N ASN A 24 5.85 -8.26 -0.50
CA ASN A 24 6.47 -9.53 -0.93
C ASN A 24 5.86 -10.09 -2.23
N ASN A 25 4.74 -9.53 -2.69
CA ASN A 25 4.02 -9.97 -3.89
C ASN A 25 3.13 -8.84 -4.45
N ASP A 26 2.55 -9.07 -5.63
CA ASP A 26 1.74 -8.09 -6.35
C ASP A 26 0.45 -7.69 -5.61
N PHE A 27 -0.15 -8.61 -4.84
CA PHE A 27 -1.34 -8.30 -4.04
C PHE A 27 -1.01 -7.37 -2.87
N GLU A 28 0.08 -7.65 -2.15
CA GLU A 28 0.58 -6.78 -1.08
C GLU A 28 0.91 -5.38 -1.62
N LEU A 29 1.56 -5.30 -2.79
CA LEU A 29 1.85 -4.02 -3.45
C LEU A 29 0.56 -3.27 -3.82
N LEU A 30 -0.41 -3.95 -4.42
CA LEU A 30 -1.69 -3.36 -4.80
C LEU A 30 -2.41 -2.78 -3.58
N VAL A 31 -2.49 -3.54 -2.47
CA VAL A 31 -3.08 -3.07 -1.22
C VAL A 31 -2.29 -1.88 -0.66
N ALA A 32 -0.96 -1.97 -0.58
CA ALA A 32 -0.12 -0.88 -0.08
C ALA A 32 -0.29 0.42 -0.88
N VAL A 33 -0.41 0.34 -2.21
CA VAL A 33 -0.66 1.50 -3.08
C VAL A 33 -2.05 2.10 -2.83
N VAL A 34 -3.09 1.30 -2.61
CA VAL A 34 -4.41 1.83 -2.22
C VAL A 34 -4.32 2.53 -0.86
N LEU A 35 -3.54 2.00 0.07
CA LEU A 35 -3.33 2.60 1.39
C LEU A 35 -2.46 3.85 1.38
N SER A 36 -1.61 4.07 0.37
CA SER A 36 -0.72 5.24 0.29
C SER A 36 -1.44 6.54 -0.09
N ALA A 37 -2.67 6.47 -0.60
CA ALA A 37 -3.46 7.65 -0.92
C ALA A 37 -3.54 8.62 0.28
N GLN A 38 -2.99 9.83 0.10
CA GLN A 38 -2.90 10.88 1.12
C GLN A 38 -2.27 10.39 2.44
N THR A 39 -1.24 9.56 2.36
CA THR A 39 -0.51 8.98 3.51
C THR A 39 0.95 8.76 3.11
N THR A 40 1.89 8.78 4.07
CA THR A 40 3.31 8.53 3.78
C THR A 40 3.60 7.04 3.73
N ASP A 41 4.60 6.63 2.93
CA ASP A 41 5.02 5.23 2.82
C ASP A 41 5.43 4.67 4.18
N ILE A 42 6.12 5.46 5.02
CA ILE A 42 6.45 5.10 6.41
C ILE A 42 5.20 4.73 7.24
N ALA A 43 4.09 5.45 7.07
CA ALA A 43 2.87 5.17 7.80
C ALA A 43 2.14 3.92 7.25
N VAL A 44 2.20 3.70 5.94
CA VAL A 44 1.69 2.46 5.31
C VAL A 44 2.50 1.25 5.79
N ASN A 45 3.83 1.32 5.73
CA ASN A 45 4.73 0.23 6.15
C ASN A 45 4.64 -0.10 7.65
N LYS A 46 4.07 0.80 8.47
CA LYS A 46 3.77 0.50 9.89
C LYS A 46 2.52 -0.36 10.07
N VAL A 47 1.54 -0.29 9.16
CA VAL A 47 0.27 -1.00 9.30
C VAL A 47 0.20 -2.27 8.45
N THR A 48 0.89 -2.30 7.31
CA THR A 48 0.86 -3.43 6.37
C THR A 48 1.40 -4.75 6.95
N PRO A 49 2.43 -4.81 7.82
CA PRO A 49 2.88 -6.09 8.37
C PRO A 49 1.77 -6.80 9.15
N LYS A 50 1.04 -6.08 10.01
CA LYS A 50 -0.09 -6.62 10.78
C LYS A 50 -1.25 -7.00 9.87
N LEU A 51 -1.52 -6.19 8.83
CA LEU A 51 -2.58 -6.47 7.87
C LEU A 51 -2.29 -7.78 7.10
N PHE A 52 -1.08 -7.94 6.57
CA PHE A 52 -0.69 -9.09 5.74
C PHE A 52 -0.45 -10.36 6.56
N GLU A 53 -0.05 -10.23 7.82
CA GLU A 53 0.00 -11.36 8.75
C GLU A 53 -1.41 -11.95 8.99
N LYS A 54 -2.41 -11.08 9.18
CA LYS A 54 -3.80 -11.49 9.42
C LYS A 54 -4.52 -11.92 8.14
N TYR A 55 -4.30 -11.22 7.03
CA TYR A 55 -4.95 -11.45 5.73
C TYR A 55 -3.88 -11.69 4.66
N LYS A 56 -3.48 -12.96 4.52
CA LYS A 56 -2.34 -13.38 3.68
C LYS A 56 -2.57 -13.24 2.18
N GLY A 57 -3.83 -13.10 1.77
CA GLY A 57 -4.21 -13.04 0.36
C GLY A 57 -5.58 -12.40 0.16
N PRO A 58 -6.02 -12.32 -1.11
CA PRO A 58 -7.28 -11.68 -1.45
C PRO A 58 -8.49 -12.44 -0.91
N TYR A 59 -8.45 -13.78 -0.84
CA TYR A 59 -9.56 -14.56 -0.28
C TYR A 59 -9.81 -14.24 1.19
N GLU A 60 -8.76 -14.17 2.02
CA GLU A 60 -8.87 -13.84 3.44
C GLU A 60 -9.33 -12.40 3.65
N LEU A 61 -8.84 -11.45 2.84
CA LEU A 61 -9.22 -10.05 2.95
C LEU A 61 -10.65 -9.80 2.42
N ALA A 62 -11.11 -10.57 1.43
CA ALA A 62 -12.45 -10.45 0.86
C ALA A 62 -13.57 -10.81 1.85
N ILE A 63 -13.30 -11.76 2.75
CA ILE A 63 -14.25 -12.20 3.80
C ILE A 63 -13.99 -11.55 5.17
N ALA A 64 -13.06 -10.59 5.24
CA ALA A 64 -12.70 -9.93 6.47
C ALA A 64 -13.85 -9.10 7.06
N ASN A 65 -13.93 -9.04 8.39
CA ASN A 65 -14.77 -8.05 9.05
C ASN A 65 -14.15 -6.64 8.82
N GLN A 66 -14.96 -5.71 8.32
CA GLN A 66 -14.50 -4.34 8.06
C GLN A 66 -13.98 -3.65 9.33
N GLU A 67 -14.63 -3.81 10.47
CA GLU A 67 -14.22 -3.18 11.74
C GLU A 67 -12.82 -3.66 12.18
N ASP A 68 -12.51 -4.95 11.96
CA ASP A 68 -11.20 -5.52 12.23
C ASP A 68 -10.11 -4.91 11.34
N VAL A 69 -10.42 -4.69 10.06
CA VAL A 69 -9.50 -4.04 9.11
C VAL A 69 -9.33 -2.57 9.47
N GLU A 70 -10.41 -1.88 9.82
CA GLU A 70 -10.39 -0.49 10.28
C GLU A 70 -9.49 -0.31 11.51
N GLU A 71 -9.57 -1.22 12.48
CA GLU A 71 -8.76 -1.18 13.70
C GLU A 71 -7.25 -1.33 13.41
N ILE A 72 -6.87 -2.11 12.39
CA ILE A 72 -5.48 -2.21 11.93
C ILE A 72 -5.04 -0.91 11.26
N LEU A 73 -5.91 -0.30 10.46
CA LEU A 73 -5.61 0.88 9.65
C LEU A 73 -5.85 2.21 10.39
N LYS A 74 -6.34 2.21 11.64
CA LYS A 74 -6.82 3.40 12.35
C LYS A 74 -5.80 4.55 12.49
N THR A 75 -4.52 4.25 12.35
CA THR A 75 -3.42 5.22 12.45
C THR A 75 -3.16 5.98 11.14
N ILE A 76 -3.77 5.57 10.04
CA ILE A 76 -3.65 6.25 8.74
C ILE A 76 -4.94 6.98 8.34
N GLY A 77 -4.79 8.06 7.58
CA GLY A 77 -5.92 8.87 7.13
C GLY A 77 -6.87 8.07 6.22
N LEU A 78 -8.16 8.42 6.28
CA LEU A 78 -9.23 7.80 5.47
C LEU A 78 -9.42 6.29 5.70
N TYR A 79 -8.98 5.76 6.85
CA TYR A 79 -8.93 4.31 7.12
C TYR A 79 -10.24 3.57 6.89
N ARG A 80 -11.41 4.18 7.18
CA ARG A 80 -12.73 3.56 6.92
C ARG A 80 -12.97 3.29 5.44
N ASN A 81 -12.71 4.29 4.60
CA ASN A 81 -12.85 4.14 3.15
C ASN A 81 -11.76 3.22 2.59
N LYS A 82 -10.55 3.29 3.12
CA LYS A 82 -9.46 2.39 2.73
C LYS A 82 -9.80 0.94 3.05
N ALA A 83 -10.25 0.63 4.26
CA ALA A 83 -10.70 -0.70 4.68
C ALA A 83 -11.79 -1.24 3.74
N LYS A 84 -12.85 -0.46 3.53
CA LYS A 84 -13.93 -0.80 2.58
C LYS A 84 -13.39 -1.08 1.18
N ASN A 85 -12.48 -0.25 0.68
CA ASN A 85 -11.95 -0.36 -0.68
C ASN A 85 -11.06 -1.59 -0.86
N ILE A 86 -10.19 -1.91 0.10
CA ILE A 86 -9.30 -3.08 -0.03
C ILE A 86 -10.06 -4.40 0.11
N ILE A 87 -11.12 -4.46 0.93
CA ILE A 87 -12.03 -5.61 1.01
C ILE A 87 -12.79 -5.78 -0.32
N LYS A 88 -13.35 -4.68 -0.85
CA LYS A 88 -14.08 -4.71 -2.13
C LYS A 88 -13.16 -5.09 -3.29
N LEU A 89 -11.96 -4.53 -3.35
CA LEU A 89 -10.95 -4.87 -4.34
C LEU A 89 -10.60 -6.36 -4.28
N SER A 90 -10.43 -6.90 -3.07
CA SER A 90 -10.15 -8.32 -2.88
C SER A 90 -11.28 -9.21 -3.39
N ASN A 91 -12.54 -8.80 -3.22
CA ASN A 91 -13.70 -9.51 -3.80
C ASN A 91 -13.77 -9.45 -5.34
N ILE A 92 -13.16 -8.45 -5.98
CA ILE A 92 -13.19 -8.29 -7.46
C ILE A 92 -12.17 -9.19 -8.16
N ILE A 93 -11.03 -9.47 -7.50
CA ILE A 93 -9.88 -10.15 -8.11
C ILE A 93 -9.85 -11.66 -7.84
N ILE A 94 -10.84 -12.20 -7.12
CA ILE A 94 -11.00 -13.63 -6.83
C ILE A 94 -12.02 -14.32 -7.73
#